data_AF-A0A1G3FFV6-F1
#
_entry.id   AF-A0A1G3FFV6-F1
#
_cell.length_a   1.000
_cell.length_b   1.000
_cell.length_c   1.000
_cell.angle_alpha   90.00
_cell.angle_beta   90.00
_cell.angle_gamma   90.00
#
_symmetry.space_group_name_H-M   'P 1'
#
loop_
_entity.id
_entity.type
_entity.pdbx_description
1 polymer ?
#
loop_
_entity_poly.entity_id
_entity_poly.type
_entity_poly.pdbx_seq_one_letter_code
_entity_poly.pdbx_strand_id
1 'polypeptide(L)'
;MGGPALAARANGALADMPDDDPLWDRVARELGEWVAMLILCVSPQRLVIGGGVLDFRPTLLAKIQVAVAANLGGYLAGLDLAALETLIVPPALGRDAGPLGAIVVGHNALMESQA
;
A
#
# COMPACT_ATOMS: atom_id res chain seq x y z
N MET A 1 -1.42 10.74 -6.18
CA MET A 1 -2.52 10.00 -5.57
C MET A 1 -2.49 10.21 -4.06
N GLY A 2 -3.22 11.20 -3.55
CA GLY A 2 -3.29 11.48 -2.11
C GLY A 2 -4.74 11.76 -1.70
N GLY A 3 -5.05 11.64 -0.41
CA GLY A 3 -6.43 11.78 0.11
C GLY A 3 -7.20 12.99 -0.45
N PRO A 4 -6.64 14.21 -0.46
CA PRO A 4 -7.32 15.39 -1.03
C PRO A 4 -7.59 15.29 -2.54
N ALA A 5 -6.65 14.75 -3.32
CA ALA A 5 -6.83 14.56 -4.76
C ALA A 5 -7.87 13.47 -5.06
N LEU A 6 -7.98 12.46 -4.20
CA LEU A 6 -9.01 11.43 -4.32
C LEU A 6 -10.39 11.97 -3.93
N ALA A 7 -10.47 12.76 -2.87
CA ALA A 7 -11.71 13.43 -2.47
C ALA A 7 -12.23 14.37 -3.56
N ALA A 8 -11.34 15.09 -4.27
CA ALA A 8 -11.71 15.92 -5.41
C ALA A 8 -12.29 15.15 -6.61
N ARG A 9 -12.05 13.84 -6.69
CA ARG A 9 -12.58 12.95 -7.74
C ARG A 9 -13.84 12.20 -7.30
N ALA A 10 -14.15 12.21 -6.01
CA ALA A 10 -15.25 11.46 -5.43
C ALA A 10 -16.56 12.26 -5.50
N ASN A 11 -17.68 11.56 -5.66
CA ASN A 11 -19.02 12.15 -5.63
C ASN A 11 -19.59 12.25 -4.20
N GLY A 12 -18.72 12.25 -3.18
CA GLY A 12 -19.11 12.22 -1.77
C GLY A 12 -17.90 12.02 -0.85
N ALA A 13 -18.16 11.79 0.43
CA ALA A 13 -17.11 11.44 1.38
C ALA A 13 -16.55 10.05 1.06
N LEU A 14 -15.23 9.93 0.99
CA LEU A 14 -14.55 8.69 0.61
C LEU A 14 -14.92 7.49 1.49
N ALA A 15 -15.18 7.74 2.78
CA ALA A 15 -15.56 6.73 3.75
C ALA A 15 -16.97 6.16 3.51
N ASP A 16 -17.87 6.95 2.92
CA ASP A 16 -19.28 6.58 2.71
C ASP A 16 -19.52 5.93 1.35
N MET A 17 -18.51 5.93 0.47
CA MET A 17 -18.66 5.37 -0.86
C MET A 17 -18.86 3.84 -0.81
N PRO A 18 -19.59 3.25 -1.75
CA PRO A 18 -19.66 1.80 -1.89
C PRO A 18 -18.31 1.17 -2.25
N ASP A 19 -18.07 -0.09 -1.87
CA ASP A 19 -16.85 -0.85 -2.22
C ASP A 19 -16.74 -1.16 -3.73
N ASP A 20 -17.87 -1.21 -4.42
CA ASP A 20 -18.01 -1.47 -5.85
C ASP A 20 -17.99 -0.19 -6.69
N ASP A 21 -17.77 0.99 -6.08
CA ASP A 21 -17.65 2.23 -6.82
C ASP A 21 -16.45 2.17 -7.81
N PRO A 22 -16.62 2.54 -9.10
CA PRO A 22 -15.57 2.51 -10.11
C PRO A 22 -14.32 3.32 -9.76
N LEU A 23 -14.44 4.28 -8.83
CA LEU A 23 -13.30 5.02 -8.31
C LEU A 23 -12.24 4.07 -7.72
N TRP A 24 -12.66 3.02 -7.01
CA TRP A 24 -11.73 2.10 -6.34
C TRP A 24 -10.97 1.24 -7.33
N ASP A 25 -11.60 0.81 -8.41
CA ASP A 25 -10.91 0.07 -9.48
C ASP A 25 -9.89 0.97 -10.20
N ARG A 26 -10.23 2.25 -10.40
CA ARG A 26 -9.28 3.23 -10.93
C ARG A 26 -8.08 3.41 -10.00
N VAL A 27 -8.32 3.62 -8.70
CA VAL A 27 -7.26 3.79 -7.69
C VAL A 27 -6.38 2.55 -7.62
N ALA A 28 -6.97 1.36 -7.58
CA ALA A 28 -6.26 0.10 -7.52
C ALA A 28 -5.36 -0.11 -8.74
N ARG A 29 -5.82 0.21 -9.94
CA ARG A 29 -5.01 0.15 -11.16
C ARG A 29 -3.84 1.13 -11.12
N GLU A 30 -4.10 2.40 -10.80
CA GLU A 30 -3.06 3.44 -10.71
C GLU A 30 -1.99 3.08 -9.66
N LEU A 31 -2.39 2.58 -8.49
CA LEU A 31 -1.45 2.09 -7.48
C LEU A 31 -0.77 0.78 -7.89
N GLY A 32 -1.49 -0.12 -8.55
CA GLY A 32 -0.95 -1.39 -9.03
C GLY A 32 0.15 -1.21 -10.07
N GLU A 33 0.04 -0.21 -10.94
CA GLU A 33 1.09 0.15 -11.90
C GLU A 33 2.36 0.61 -11.18
N TRP A 34 2.21 1.49 -10.20
CA TRP A 34 3.31 2.00 -9.40
C TRP A 34 3.98 0.90 -8.56
N VAL A 35 3.19 0.04 -7.92
CA VAL A 35 3.71 -1.09 -7.12
C VAL A 35 4.43 -2.11 -8.00
N ALA A 36 3.91 -2.44 -9.19
CA ALA A 36 4.60 -3.31 -10.13
C ALA A 36 5.97 -2.73 -10.54
N MET A 37 6.05 -1.42 -10.77
CA MET A 37 7.33 -0.73 -11.01
C MET A 37 8.29 -0.86 -9.84
N LEU A 38 7.84 -0.65 -8.61
CA LEU A 38 8.70 -0.83 -7.43
C LEU A 38 9.21 -2.27 -7.30
N ILE A 39 8.36 -3.27 -7.56
CA ILE A 39 8.78 -4.67 -7.54
C ILE A 39 9.92 -4.91 -8.53
N LEU A 40 9.77 -4.42 -9.76
CA LEU A 40 10.77 -4.59 -10.81
C LEU A 40 12.06 -3.77 -10.57
N CYS A 41 11.95 -2.60 -9.95
CA CYS A 41 13.09 -1.72 -9.72
C CYS A 41 13.95 -2.11 -8.51
N VAL A 42 13.32 -2.52 -7.40
CA VAL A 42 14.05 -2.72 -6.13
C VAL A 42 13.89 -4.11 -5.53
N SER A 43 13.10 -5.00 -6.15
CA SER A 43 12.89 -6.39 -5.71
C SER A 43 12.67 -6.49 -4.17
N PRO A 44 11.68 -5.77 -3.61
CA PRO A 44 11.49 -5.70 -2.18
C PRO A 44 11.08 -7.08 -1.62
N GLN A 45 11.52 -7.39 -0.40
CA GLN A 45 11.05 -8.57 0.33
C GLN A 45 9.67 -8.36 0.98
N ARG A 46 9.30 -7.09 1.21
CA ARG A 46 8.01 -6.68 1.76
C ARG A 46 7.67 -5.27 1.30
N LEU A 47 6.43 -5.06 0.94
CA LEU A 47 5.88 -3.75 0.57
C LEU A 47 4.68 -3.48 1.47
N VAL A 48 4.84 -2.52 2.37
CA VAL A 48 3.82 -2.16 3.36
C VAL A 48 3.03 -0.97 2.84
N ILE A 49 1.72 -1.14 2.60
CA ILE A 49 0.84 -0.06 2.15
C ILE A 49 -0.11 0.29 3.28
N GLY A 50 0.00 1.53 3.77
CA GLY A 50 -0.91 2.11 4.75
C GLY A 50 -1.47 3.44 4.29
N GLY A 51 -2.00 4.21 5.23
CA GLY A 51 -2.54 5.55 5.01
C GLY A 51 -4.06 5.58 5.18
N GLY A 52 -4.58 6.76 5.50
CA GLY A 52 -5.95 6.92 5.99
C GLY A 52 -7.04 6.39 5.05
N VAL A 53 -6.79 6.28 3.73
CA VAL A 53 -7.75 5.68 2.79
C VAL A 53 -7.86 4.17 2.98
N LEU A 54 -6.75 3.46 3.20
CA LEU A 54 -6.78 2.02 3.43
C LEU A 54 -7.37 1.67 4.80
N ASP A 55 -7.25 2.57 5.79
CA ASP A 55 -7.79 2.36 7.15
C ASP A 55 -9.33 2.16 7.14
N PHE A 56 -10.06 2.90 6.31
CA PHE A 56 -11.52 2.75 6.18
C PHE A 56 -11.94 1.92 4.95
N ARG A 57 -10.98 1.50 4.11
CA ARG A 57 -11.25 0.69 2.90
C ARG A 57 -10.28 -0.49 2.79
N PRO A 58 -10.47 -1.56 3.61
CA PRO A 58 -9.59 -2.72 3.59
C PRO A 58 -9.66 -3.51 2.27
N THR A 59 -10.80 -3.48 1.57
CA THR A 59 -11.01 -4.13 0.27
C THR A 59 -10.11 -3.60 -0.85
N LEU A 60 -9.60 -2.37 -0.69
CA LEU A 60 -8.72 -1.74 -1.68
C LEU A 60 -7.38 -2.46 -1.82
N LEU A 61 -6.85 -3.04 -0.73
CA LEU A 61 -5.56 -3.74 -0.78
C LEU A 61 -5.63 -4.97 -1.69
N ALA A 62 -6.72 -5.74 -1.60
CA ALA A 62 -6.96 -6.89 -2.48
C ALA A 62 -7.07 -6.46 -3.95
N LYS A 63 -7.76 -5.36 -4.24
CA LYS A 63 -7.84 -4.80 -5.60
C LYS A 63 -6.45 -4.39 -6.13
N ILE A 64 -5.60 -3.82 -5.28
CA ILE A 64 -4.22 -3.45 -5.65
C ILE A 64 -3.41 -4.72 -5.98
N GLN A 65 -3.47 -5.76 -5.15
CA GLN A 65 -2.75 -7.03 -5.39
C GLN A 65 -3.16 -7.65 -6.74
N VAL A 66 -4.45 -7.67 -7.06
CA VAL A 66 -4.96 -8.13 -8.36
C VAL A 66 -4.44 -7.26 -9.51
N ALA A 67 -4.44 -5.93 -9.35
CA ALA A 67 -3.92 -5.01 -10.37
C ALA A 67 -2.41 -5.21 -10.60
N VAL A 68 -1.64 -5.46 -9.54
CA VAL A 68 -0.20 -5.77 -9.65
C VAL A 68 0.01 -7.08 -10.41
N ALA A 69 -0.74 -8.13 -10.07
CA ALA A 69 -0.66 -9.41 -10.79
C ALA A 69 -0.92 -9.23 -12.29
N ALA A 70 -1.95 -8.46 -12.64
CA ALA A 70 -2.28 -8.15 -14.03
C ALA A 70 -1.16 -7.37 -14.75
N ASN A 71 -0.57 -6.37 -14.09
CA ASN A 71 0.52 -5.57 -14.65
C ASN A 71 1.81 -6.37 -14.84
N LEU A 72 2.11 -7.30 -13.93
CA LEU A 72 3.28 -8.16 -14.06
C LEU A 72 3.10 -9.22 -15.15
N GLY A 73 1.87 -9.61 -15.48
CA GLY A 73 1.57 -10.48 -16.62
C GLY A 73 2.31 -11.82 -16.61
N GLY A 74 2.71 -12.32 -15.44
CA GLY A 74 3.51 -13.54 -15.30
C GLY A 74 5.00 -13.39 -15.63
N TYR A 75 5.51 -12.17 -15.79
CA TYR A 75 6.93 -11.91 -16.09
C TYR A 75 7.89 -12.44 -15.01
N LEU A 76 7.50 -12.37 -13.74
CA LEU A 76 8.27 -12.89 -12.61
C LEU A 76 7.74 -14.27 -12.21
N ALA A 77 8.55 -15.30 -12.42
CA ALA A 77 8.21 -16.66 -12.05
C ALA A 77 8.04 -16.79 -10.52
N GLY A 78 6.95 -17.45 -10.09
CA GLY A 78 6.65 -17.68 -8.68
C GLY A 78 6.03 -16.50 -7.93
N LEU A 79 5.81 -15.35 -8.59
CA LEU A 79 5.10 -14.21 -8.02
C LEU A 79 3.63 -14.20 -8.46
N ASP A 80 2.87 -15.20 -8.00
CA ASP A 80 1.43 -15.30 -8.21
C ASP A 80 0.64 -14.43 -7.21
N LEU A 81 -0.70 -14.48 -7.28
CA LEU A 81 -1.54 -13.68 -6.40
C LEU A 81 -1.32 -14.01 -4.92
N ALA A 82 -1.14 -15.29 -4.57
CA ALA A 82 -0.88 -15.70 -3.19
C ALA A 82 0.48 -15.16 -2.70
N ALA A 83 1.51 -15.19 -3.54
CA ALA A 83 2.79 -14.58 -3.22
C ALA A 83 2.65 -13.05 -3.05
N LEU A 84 1.87 -12.38 -3.90
CA LEU A 84 1.59 -10.94 -3.80
C LEU A 84 0.82 -10.57 -2.52
N GLU A 85 -0.08 -11.42 -2.05
CA GLU A 85 -0.78 -11.25 -0.77
C GLU A 85 0.17 -11.28 0.44
N THR A 86 1.28 -12.01 0.35
CA THR A 86 2.34 -12.03 1.39
C THR A 86 3.37 -10.92 1.23
N LEU A 87 3.56 -10.42 0.00
CA LEU A 87 4.50 -9.36 -0.32
C LEU A 87 3.92 -7.97 -0.01
N ILE A 88 2.67 -7.73 -0.42
CA ILE A 88 1.98 -6.44 -0.34
C ILE A 88 0.98 -6.51 0.81
N VAL A 89 1.34 -5.92 1.95
CA VAL A 89 0.64 -6.12 3.23
C VAL A 89 0.26 -4.79 3.88
N PRO A 90 -0.78 -4.76 4.74
CA PRO A 90 -1.04 -3.59 5.56
C PRO A 90 0.05 -3.45 6.64
N PRO A 91 0.24 -2.24 7.23
CA PRO A 91 1.13 -2.07 8.36
C PRO A 91 0.63 -2.88 9.56
N ALA A 92 1.46 -3.79 10.08
CA ALA A 92 1.13 -4.60 11.26
C ALA A 92 0.90 -3.75 12.52
N LEU A 93 1.52 -2.56 12.59
CA LEU A 93 1.35 -1.58 13.66
C LEU A 93 0.25 -0.55 13.36
N GLY A 94 -0.50 -0.72 12.27
CA GLY A 94 -1.55 0.22 11.86
C GLY A 94 -1.05 1.66 11.80
N ARG A 95 -1.79 2.56 12.45
CA ARG A 95 -1.49 4.00 12.54
C ARG A 95 -0.24 4.31 13.38
N ASP A 96 0.23 3.36 14.18
CA ASP A 96 1.38 3.55 15.06
C ASP A 96 2.71 3.26 14.36
N ALA A 97 2.70 2.73 13.13
CA ALA A 97 3.92 2.43 12.37
C ALA A 97 4.85 3.66 12.23
N GLY A 98 4.29 4.84 11.98
CA GLY A 98 5.04 6.10 11.89
C GLY A 98 5.59 6.57 13.24
N PRO A 99 4.72 6.84 14.24
CA PRO A 99 5.15 7.27 15.57
C PRO A 99 6.16 6.32 16.23
N LEU A 100 5.94 5.01 16.18
CA LEU A 100 6.87 4.03 16.74
C LEU A 100 8.19 4.00 15.96
N GLY A 101 8.15 4.18 14.63
CA GLY A 101 9.36 4.35 13.82
C GLY A 101 10.21 5.54 14.27
N ALA A 102 9.60 6.67 14.60
CA ALA A 102 10.32 7.84 15.11
C ALA A 102 10.98 7.57 16.48
N ILE A 103 10.32 6.82 17.36
CA ILE A 103 10.90 6.40 18.64
C ILE A 103 12.13 5.51 18.40
N VAL A 104 12.05 4.54 17.47
CA VAL A 104 13.17 3.66 17.13
C VAL A 104 14.35 4.46 16.57
N VAL A 105 14.09 5.44 15.69
CA VAL A 105 15.14 6.34 15.16
C VAL A 105 15.83 7.10 16.31
N GLY A 106 15.06 7.66 17.25
CA GLY A 106 15.62 8.37 18.41
C GLY A 106 16.41 7.45 19.36
N HIS A 107 15.91 6.24 19.60
CA HIS A 107 16.59 5.23 20.40
C HIS A 107 17.94 4.83 19.78
N ASN A 108 17.99 4.60 18.46
CA ASN A 108 19.22 4.23 17.77
C ASN A 108 20.26 5.35 17.82
N ALA A 109 19.85 6.61 17.61
CA ALA A 109 20.75 7.76 17.73
C ALA A 109 21.32 7.92 19.15
N LEU A 110 20.53 7.62 20.18
CA LEU A 110 21.02 7.62 21.57
C LEU A 110 22.07 6.53 21.80
N MET A 111 21.83 5.30 21.30
CA MET A 111 22.81 4.21 21.43
C MET A 111 24.12 4.50 20.68
N GLU A 112 24.05 5.10 19.49
CA GLU A 112 25.24 5.51 18.73
C GLU A 112 26.05 6.59 19.46
N SER A 113 25.40 7.50 20.20
CA SER A 113 26.11 8.53 20.98
C SER A 113 26.80 8.01 22.24
N GLN A 114 26.48 6.78 22.66
CA GLN A 114 27.00 6.13 23.87
C GLN A 114 28.09 5.09 23.57
N ALA A 115 28.38 4.82 22.29
CA ALA A 115 29.42 3.92 21.80
C ALA A 115 30.71 4.68 21.46
#